data_AF-A0A0J6W9I7-F1
#
_entry.id   AF-A0A0J6W9I7-F1
#
_cell.length_a   1.000
_cell.length_b   1.000
_cell.length_c   1.000
_cell.angle_alpha   90.00
_cell.angle_beta   90.00
_cell.angle_gamma   90.00
#
_symmetry.space_group_name_H-M   'P 1'
#
loop_
_entity.id
_entity.type
_entity.pdbx_description
1 polymer ?
#
loop_
_entity_poly.entity_id
_entity_poly.type
_entity_poly.pdbx_seq_one_letter_code
_entity_poly.pdbx_strand_id
1 'polypeptide(L)'
;MSGKLKQQDIPAEDLSDLGAPAPRGSGLSELLGAATPTARRQPVPEARAEAVEAVREDDSVAPARPTRITRQSSTRSRTRPTSAVYVSQGVKQRFEDYRHKAKKTNLQVVLDAITAKHEDLHDIIKKSAVSTAPVGSLFPADPSAVRYLGGGSVQIGFSPTPEQESVLDSIGQDLGFTTRSTWIAPVLNAFLPGRKDT
;
A
#
# COMPACT_ATOMS: atom_id res chain seq x y z
N MET A 1 14.86 55.20 5.74
CA MET A 1 13.52 55.43 5.14
C MET A 1 12.53 54.55 5.88
N SER A 2 11.59 55.14 6.64
CA SER A 2 10.66 54.37 7.49
C SER A 2 9.36 54.09 6.74
N GLY A 3 9.04 52.82 6.50
CA GLY A 3 7.83 52.40 5.81
C GLY A 3 6.58 52.60 6.68
N LYS A 4 5.56 53.26 6.14
CA LYS A 4 4.26 53.44 6.80
C LYS A 4 3.43 52.14 6.67
N LEU A 5 3.37 51.35 7.74
CA LEU A 5 2.37 50.29 7.87
C LEU A 5 0.99 50.93 8.04
N LYS A 6 0.07 50.70 7.09
CA LYS A 6 -1.35 51.04 7.26
C LYS A 6 -2.02 49.91 8.04
N GLN A 7 -2.66 50.27 9.15
CA GLN A 7 -3.56 49.40 9.87
C GLN A 7 -4.82 49.18 9.02
N GLN A 8 -5.20 47.92 8.77
CA GLN A 8 -6.47 47.59 8.13
C GLN A 8 -7.54 47.46 9.21
N ASP A 9 -8.61 48.26 9.09
CA ASP A 9 -9.86 48.00 9.81
C ASP A 9 -10.49 46.71 9.30
N ILE A 10 -10.75 45.78 10.20
CA ILE A 10 -11.55 44.57 9.95
C ILE A 10 -12.85 44.79 10.73
N PRO A 11 -14.03 44.75 10.08
CA PRO A 11 -15.29 44.86 10.79
C PRO A 11 -15.45 43.66 11.73
N ALA A 12 -16.07 43.89 12.90
CA ALA A 12 -16.41 42.82 13.83
C ALA A 12 -17.53 41.96 13.23
N GLU A 13 -17.16 40.89 12.53
CA GLU A 13 -18.13 39.89 12.07
C GLU A 13 -18.74 39.17 13.28
N ASP A 14 -20.07 39.20 13.33
CA ASP A 14 -20.88 38.69 14.43
C ASP A 14 -20.85 37.16 14.46
N LEU A 15 -20.07 36.59 15.38
CA LEU A 15 -19.89 35.14 15.55
C LEU A 15 -21.09 34.41 16.18
N SER A 16 -22.23 35.09 16.37
CA SER A 16 -23.39 34.56 17.09
C SER A 16 -24.13 33.42 16.37
N ASP A 17 -23.93 33.22 15.07
CA ASP A 17 -24.70 32.25 14.25
C ASP A 17 -24.08 30.84 14.17
N LEU A 18 -22.99 30.59 14.90
CA LEU A 18 -22.37 29.24 15.00
C LEU A 18 -22.98 28.37 16.13
N GLY A 19 -23.99 28.87 16.84
CA GLY A 19 -24.54 28.25 18.06
C GLY A 19 -25.67 27.23 17.86
N ALA A 20 -26.24 27.09 16.67
CA ALA A 20 -27.46 26.31 16.44
C ALA A 20 -27.21 25.03 15.61
N PRO A 21 -27.17 23.82 16.22
CA PRO A 21 -27.15 22.57 15.46
C PRO A 21 -28.52 22.34 14.78
N ALA A 22 -28.52 22.18 13.46
CA ALA A 22 -29.74 21.90 12.70
C ALA A 22 -30.40 20.58 13.16
N PRO A 23 -31.75 20.52 13.27
CA PRO A 23 -32.46 19.32 13.70
C PRO A 23 -32.30 18.20 12.66
N ARG A 24 -31.54 17.16 13.00
CA ARG A 24 -31.37 15.97 12.16
C ARG A 24 -32.65 15.15 12.18
N GLY A 25 -33.28 15.01 11.01
CA GLY A 25 -34.53 14.28 10.85
C GLY A 25 -34.44 12.81 11.25
N SER A 26 -35.47 12.33 11.93
CA SER A 26 -35.68 10.91 12.24
C SER A 26 -35.96 10.12 10.95
N GLY A 27 -34.98 9.36 10.45
CA GLY A 27 -35.09 8.66 9.17
C GLY A 27 -34.27 7.38 9.02
N LEU A 28 -33.87 6.73 10.12
CA LEU A 28 -33.05 5.49 10.08
C LEU A 28 -33.66 4.29 10.81
N SER A 29 -34.86 4.42 11.41
CA SER A 29 -35.51 3.36 12.18
C SER A 29 -36.10 2.21 11.34
N GLU A 30 -36.11 2.33 10.00
CA GLU A 30 -36.81 1.41 9.09
C GLU A 30 -35.86 0.44 8.34
N LEU A 31 -34.54 0.54 8.56
CA LEU A 31 -33.52 -0.29 7.88
C LEU A 31 -33.19 -1.62 8.61
N LEU A 32 -33.93 -1.96 9.67
CA LEU A 32 -33.66 -3.12 10.55
C LEU A 32 -34.66 -4.28 10.40
N GLY A 33 -35.49 -4.29 9.35
CA GLY A 33 -36.59 -5.27 9.21
C GLY A 33 -36.82 -5.81 7.79
N ALA A 34 -35.91 -6.61 7.24
CA ALA A 34 -36.18 -7.44 6.04
C ALA A 34 -35.20 -8.63 5.89
N ALA A 35 -35.24 -9.59 6.80
CA ALA A 35 -34.45 -10.82 6.69
C ALA A 35 -35.22 -11.94 5.97
N THR A 36 -35.14 -11.98 4.63
CA THR A 36 -35.51 -13.18 3.84
C THR A 36 -34.87 -13.19 2.45
N PRO A 37 -33.92 -14.11 2.18
CA PRO A 37 -33.55 -14.50 0.83
C PRO A 37 -34.10 -15.88 0.49
N THR A 38 -35.18 -15.93 -0.30
CA THR A 38 -35.67 -17.19 -0.88
C THR A 38 -34.94 -17.50 -2.19
N ALA A 39 -34.69 -18.80 -2.42
CA ALA A 39 -34.43 -19.45 -3.72
C ALA A 39 -32.97 -19.58 -4.25
N ARG A 40 -32.54 -20.86 -4.21
CA ARG A 40 -32.11 -21.67 -5.38
C ARG A 40 -30.63 -21.70 -5.78
N ARG A 41 -29.97 -22.84 -5.48
CA ARG A 41 -29.42 -23.80 -6.50
C ARG A 41 -28.87 -25.08 -5.84
N GLN A 42 -29.18 -26.24 -6.42
CA GLN A 42 -28.52 -27.53 -6.14
C GLN A 42 -27.24 -27.68 -7.01
N PRO A 43 -26.15 -28.17 -6.42
CA PRO A 43 -25.09 -28.96 -7.10
C PRO A 43 -24.51 -30.09 -6.20
N VAL A 44 -24.03 -31.28 -6.60
CA VAL A 44 -24.06 -32.13 -7.82
C VAL A 44 -23.97 -33.61 -7.32
N PRO A 45 -24.56 -34.66 -7.94
CA PRO A 45 -24.26 -36.04 -7.55
C PRO A 45 -22.84 -36.45 -7.98
N GLU A 46 -22.15 -37.11 -7.06
CA GLU A 46 -20.82 -37.71 -7.17
C GLU A 46 -20.86 -39.07 -7.86
N ALA A 47 -19.92 -39.35 -8.78
CA ALA A 47 -19.28 -40.66 -9.03
C ALA A 47 -18.47 -40.64 -10.35
N ARG A 48 -17.26 -41.20 -10.34
CA ARG A 48 -16.40 -41.37 -11.52
C ARG A 48 -15.80 -42.79 -11.54
N ALA A 49 -16.37 -43.66 -12.37
CA ALA A 49 -15.89 -44.98 -12.81
C ALA A 49 -16.85 -45.41 -13.96
N GLU A 50 -16.52 -46.16 -15.02
CA GLU A 50 -15.34 -46.97 -15.39
C GLU A 50 -15.02 -46.87 -16.91
N ALA A 51 -14.05 -47.69 -17.34
CA ALA A 51 -13.49 -47.87 -18.68
C ALA A 51 -14.48 -48.21 -19.83
N VAL A 52 -14.06 -47.96 -21.09
CA VAL A 52 -13.61 -49.04 -22.02
C VAL A 52 -12.87 -48.51 -23.26
N GLU A 53 -11.98 -49.39 -23.71
CA GLU A 53 -11.12 -49.46 -24.90
C GLU A 53 -11.82 -49.30 -26.27
N ALA A 54 -11.14 -48.69 -27.25
CA ALA A 54 -11.35 -48.93 -28.69
C ALA A 54 -10.13 -48.48 -29.53
N VAL A 55 -9.38 -49.43 -30.09
CA VAL A 55 -8.29 -49.20 -31.05
C VAL A 55 -8.86 -48.92 -32.45
N ARG A 56 -8.35 -47.89 -33.14
CA ARG A 56 -8.24 -47.83 -34.61
C ARG A 56 -7.00 -47.06 -35.04
N GLU A 57 -6.04 -47.77 -35.62
CA GLU A 57 -5.04 -47.20 -36.52
C GLU A 57 -5.70 -47.06 -37.90
N ASP A 58 -5.45 -45.95 -38.60
CA ASP A 58 -5.54 -45.90 -40.07
C ASP A 58 -4.52 -44.88 -40.58
N ASP A 59 -3.94 -45.17 -41.74
CA ASP A 59 -2.67 -44.60 -42.21
C ASP A 59 -2.90 -43.60 -43.34
N SER A 60 -2.32 -42.40 -43.25
CA SER A 60 -2.33 -41.41 -44.34
C SER A 60 -1.25 -40.34 -44.20
N VAL A 61 -0.36 -40.30 -45.19
CA VAL A 61 0.90 -39.54 -45.14
C VAL A 61 0.83 -38.22 -45.94
N ALA A 62 1.08 -37.11 -45.24
CA ALA A 62 1.60 -35.82 -45.75
C ALA A 62 0.73 -34.95 -46.70
N PRO A 63 1.03 -33.64 -46.87
CA PRO A 63 2.08 -32.84 -46.22
C PRO A 63 1.55 -31.75 -45.26
N ALA A 64 2.33 -31.46 -44.22
CA ALA A 64 2.01 -30.41 -43.25
C ALA A 64 2.09 -29.01 -43.89
N ARG A 65 0.93 -28.37 -44.07
CA ARG A 65 0.84 -26.95 -44.38
C ARG A 65 1.28 -26.16 -43.13
N PRO A 66 2.18 -25.16 -43.22
CA PRO A 66 2.64 -24.45 -42.04
C PRO A 66 1.48 -23.65 -41.43
N THR A 67 0.89 -24.19 -40.37
CA THR A 67 -0.08 -23.49 -39.53
C THR A 67 0.59 -22.22 -39.04
N ARG A 68 0.10 -21.05 -39.50
CA ARG A 68 0.58 -19.77 -38.98
C ARG A 68 0.37 -19.83 -37.47
N ILE A 69 1.46 -19.89 -36.73
CA ILE A 69 1.46 -19.65 -35.29
C ILE A 69 1.03 -18.20 -35.14
N THR A 70 -0.27 -17.99 -34.95
CA THR A 70 -0.82 -16.71 -34.54
C THR A 70 -0.05 -16.32 -33.31
N ARG A 71 0.85 -15.34 -33.44
CA ARG A 71 1.60 -14.79 -32.31
C ARG A 71 0.55 -14.29 -31.34
N GLN A 72 0.27 -15.09 -30.31
CA GLN A 72 -0.57 -14.68 -29.21
C GLN A 72 0.10 -13.43 -28.66
N SER A 73 -0.53 -12.29 -28.91
CA SER A 73 -0.15 -11.05 -28.29
C SER A 73 -0.24 -11.31 -26.79
N SER A 74 0.92 -11.39 -26.13
CA SER A 74 0.98 -11.52 -24.68
C SER A 74 0.35 -10.27 -24.10
N THR A 75 -0.96 -10.34 -23.88
CA THR A 75 -1.73 -9.38 -23.11
C THR A 75 -1.18 -9.50 -21.70
N ARG A 76 -0.16 -8.69 -21.43
CA ARG A 76 0.61 -8.69 -20.19
C ARG A 76 -0.35 -8.37 -19.06
N SER A 77 -0.94 -9.42 -18.48
CA SER A 77 -1.97 -9.32 -17.46
C SER A 77 -1.40 -8.48 -16.34
N ARG A 78 -1.97 -7.29 -16.16
CA ARG A 78 -1.44 -6.28 -15.25
C ARG A 78 -1.89 -6.64 -13.85
N THR A 79 -1.29 -7.72 -13.32
CA THR A 79 -1.47 -8.17 -11.95
C THR A 79 -1.29 -6.98 -11.02
N ARG A 80 -2.28 -6.76 -10.15
CA ARG A 80 -2.23 -5.68 -9.17
C ARG A 80 -1.04 -5.92 -8.23
N PRO A 81 -0.37 -4.87 -7.73
CA PRO A 81 0.65 -5.04 -6.71
C PRO A 81 0.04 -5.78 -5.50
N THR A 82 0.70 -6.85 -5.07
CA THR A 82 0.24 -7.69 -3.94
C THR A 82 0.56 -7.03 -2.61
N SER A 83 1.67 -6.30 -2.55
CA SER A 83 2.11 -5.55 -1.37
C SER A 83 2.20 -4.05 -1.66
N ALA A 84 2.08 -3.25 -0.60
CA ALA A 84 2.18 -1.81 -0.71
C ALA A 84 2.71 -1.18 0.58
N VAL A 85 3.52 -0.13 0.40
CA VAL A 85 4.06 0.67 1.49
C VAL A 85 3.57 2.11 1.36
N TYR A 86 3.12 2.67 2.48
CA TYR A 86 2.62 4.03 2.58
C TYR A 86 3.73 4.99 3.04
N VAL A 87 4.02 5.99 2.21
CA VAL A 87 5.10 6.97 2.38
C VAL A 87 4.60 8.41 2.29
N SER A 88 5.46 9.35 2.66
CA SER A 88 5.28 10.77 2.37
C SER A 88 5.37 11.06 0.87
N GLN A 89 4.79 12.17 0.43
CA GLN A 89 4.90 12.62 -0.96
C GLN A 89 6.36 12.92 -1.36
N GLY A 90 7.18 13.44 -0.44
CA GLY A 90 8.60 13.74 -0.66
C GLY A 90 9.47 12.48 -0.81
N VAL A 91 9.18 11.43 -0.04
CA VAL A 91 9.81 10.11 -0.22
C VAL A 91 9.38 9.49 -1.54
N LYS A 92 8.09 9.55 -1.92
CA LYS A 92 7.62 9.01 -3.20
C LYS A 92 8.28 9.68 -4.40
N GLN A 93 8.40 11.01 -4.41
CA GLN A 93 9.05 11.71 -5.52
C GLN A 93 10.52 11.27 -5.68
N ARG A 94 11.29 11.30 -4.58
CA ARG A 94 12.68 10.80 -4.56
C ARG A 94 12.79 9.32 -4.97
N PHE A 95 11.80 8.49 -4.60
CA PHE A 95 11.75 7.08 -4.96
C PHE A 95 11.61 6.89 -6.47
N GLU A 96 10.66 7.58 -7.10
CA GLU A 96 10.46 7.51 -8.55
C GLU A 96 11.67 8.07 -9.31
N ASP A 97 12.23 9.20 -8.87
CA ASP A 97 13.44 9.79 -9.47
C ASP A 97 14.64 8.84 -9.41
N TYR A 98 14.89 8.24 -8.24
CA TYR A 98 15.96 7.24 -8.04
C TYR A 98 15.72 5.99 -8.89
N ARG A 99 14.49 5.45 -8.86
CA ARG A 99 14.05 4.29 -9.63
C ARG A 99 14.28 4.50 -11.13
N HIS A 100 13.87 5.65 -11.67
CA HIS A 100 14.04 5.99 -13.09
C HIS A 100 15.52 6.17 -13.45
N LYS A 101 16.31 6.85 -12.62
CA LYS A 101 17.75 7.04 -12.82
C LYS A 101 18.53 5.71 -12.78
N ALA A 102 18.19 4.83 -11.85
CA ALA A 102 18.81 3.52 -11.68
C ALA A 102 18.23 2.43 -12.62
N LYS A 103 17.12 2.73 -13.33
CA LYS A 103 16.37 1.79 -14.18
C LYS A 103 15.88 0.53 -13.44
N LYS A 104 15.56 0.66 -12.15
CA LYS A 104 15.14 -0.45 -11.28
C LYS A 104 13.61 -0.55 -11.18
N THR A 105 13.10 -1.71 -10.75
CA THR A 105 11.69 -1.88 -10.40
C THR A 105 11.41 -1.38 -8.98
N ASN A 106 10.14 -1.12 -8.65
CA ASN A 106 9.76 -0.69 -7.29
C ASN A 106 10.26 -1.68 -6.22
N LEU A 107 10.10 -2.98 -6.49
CA LEU A 107 10.58 -4.05 -5.62
C LEU A 107 12.11 -3.99 -5.44
N GLN A 108 12.86 -3.84 -6.53
CA GLN A 108 14.32 -3.79 -6.46
C GLN A 108 14.79 -2.62 -5.59
N VAL A 109 14.21 -1.42 -5.77
CA VAL A 109 14.57 -0.26 -4.94
C VAL A 109 14.24 -0.48 -3.46
N VAL A 110 13.12 -1.14 -3.14
CA VAL A 110 12.76 -1.48 -1.74
C VAL A 110 13.74 -2.49 -1.15
N LEU A 111 14.03 -3.60 -1.85
CA LEU A 111 14.97 -4.62 -1.37
C LEU A 111 16.39 -4.06 -1.26
N ASP A 112 16.87 -3.30 -2.25
CA ASP A 112 18.18 -2.63 -2.21
C ASP A 112 18.30 -1.70 -1.00
N ALA A 113 17.25 -0.91 -0.71
CA ALA A 113 17.24 0.02 0.42
C ALA A 113 17.33 -0.72 1.77
N ILE A 114 16.62 -1.84 1.89
CA ILE A 114 16.64 -2.68 3.10
C ILE A 114 17.99 -3.37 3.24
N THR A 115 18.52 -3.99 2.19
CA THR A 115 19.84 -4.65 2.20
C THR A 115 20.95 -3.65 2.50
N ALA A 116 20.95 -2.47 1.88
CA ALA A 116 21.98 -1.44 2.09
C ALA A 116 21.91 -0.77 3.47
N LYS A 117 20.80 -0.92 4.21
CA LYS A 117 20.60 -0.34 5.54
C LYS A 117 20.27 -1.35 6.64
N HIS A 118 20.48 -2.65 6.40
CA HIS A 118 20.15 -3.70 7.35
C HIS A 118 20.82 -3.50 8.72
N GLU A 119 22.12 -3.19 8.72
CA GLU A 119 22.90 -2.97 9.95
C GLU A 119 22.43 -1.74 10.74
N ASP A 120 21.97 -0.70 10.03
CA ASP A 120 21.49 0.57 10.59
C ASP A 120 19.99 0.56 10.98
N LEU A 121 19.24 -0.52 10.75
CA LEU A 121 17.75 -0.51 10.80
C LEU A 121 17.18 0.07 12.09
N HIS A 122 17.57 -0.49 13.24
CA HIS A 122 17.10 -0.03 14.55
C HIS A 122 17.42 1.45 14.80
N ASP A 123 18.56 1.92 14.30
CA ASP A 123 19.06 3.27 14.51
C ASP A 123 18.34 4.30 13.63
N ILE A 124 18.03 3.93 12.38
CA ILE A 124 17.17 4.72 11.48
C ILE A 124 15.78 4.86 12.06
N ILE A 125 15.20 3.75 12.55
CA ILE A 125 13.86 3.73 13.14
C ILE A 125 13.81 4.62 14.38
N LYS A 126 14.74 4.47 15.34
CA LYS A 126 14.83 5.35 16.53
C LYS A 126 14.95 6.82 16.16
N LYS A 127 15.79 7.17 15.18
CA LYS A 127 16.00 8.57 14.71
C LYS A 127 14.80 9.13 13.94
N SER A 128 13.93 8.28 13.41
CA SER A 128 12.74 8.69 12.65
C SER A 128 11.46 8.79 13.49
N ALA A 129 11.47 8.29 14.73
CA ALA A 129 10.33 8.33 15.63
C ALA A 129 10.12 9.76 16.16
N VAL A 130 9.02 10.40 15.77
CA VAL A 130 8.59 11.72 16.24
C VAL A 130 7.28 11.56 17.02
N SER A 131 7.29 11.94 18.30
CA SER A 131 6.06 11.98 19.09
C SER A 131 5.22 13.18 18.65
N THR A 132 3.93 12.95 18.37
CA THR A 132 2.99 14.01 18.01
C THR A 132 2.03 14.41 19.13
N ALA A 133 2.07 13.71 20.26
CA ALA A 133 1.39 14.15 21.47
C ALA A 133 2.24 15.22 22.17
N PRO A 134 1.63 16.28 22.75
CA PRO A 134 2.32 17.18 23.66
C PRO A 134 2.55 16.50 25.02
N VAL A 135 3.49 15.54 25.04
CA VAL A 135 3.97 14.91 26.27
C VAL A 135 5.11 15.75 26.86
N GLY A 136 4.90 16.26 28.08
CA GLY A 136 6.00 16.81 28.88
C GLY A 136 7.00 15.71 29.24
N SER A 137 8.28 16.07 29.46
CA SER A 137 9.38 15.08 29.63
C SER A 137 9.27 14.14 30.84
N LEU A 138 8.23 14.31 31.66
CA LEU A 138 7.91 13.46 32.82
C LEU A 138 7.03 12.25 32.46
N PHE A 139 6.44 12.21 31.25
CA PHE A 139 5.54 11.13 30.83
C PHE A 139 6.12 10.36 29.63
N PRO A 140 6.01 9.02 29.60
CA PRO A 140 6.40 8.24 28.44
C PRO A 140 5.50 8.63 27.25
N ALA A 141 6.10 8.73 26.06
CA ALA A 141 5.33 8.94 24.84
C ALA A 141 4.40 7.74 24.58
N ASP A 142 3.12 8.02 24.33
CA ASP A 142 2.16 6.99 23.91
C ASP A 142 2.64 6.38 22.57
N PRO A 143 2.84 5.05 22.48
CA PRO A 143 3.31 4.40 21.26
C PRO A 143 2.35 4.58 20.07
N SER A 144 1.05 4.85 20.31
CA SER A 144 0.08 5.18 19.27
C SER A 144 0.23 6.60 18.71
N ALA A 145 0.86 7.52 19.46
CA ALA A 145 1.10 8.90 19.08
C ALA A 145 2.48 9.12 18.38
N VAL A 146 3.25 8.05 18.19
CA VAL A 146 4.53 8.08 17.47
C VAL A 146 4.29 8.01 15.96
N ARG A 147 4.77 9.02 15.24
CA ARG A 147 4.82 9.03 13.77
C ARG A 147 6.26 8.84 13.31
N TYR A 148 6.44 8.06 12.26
CA TYR A 148 7.76 7.77 11.70
C TYR A 148 8.02 8.65 10.47
N LEU A 149 9.14 9.38 10.47
CA LEU A 149 9.54 10.27 9.37
C LEU A 149 9.69 9.50 8.05
N GLY A 150 9.10 10.04 6.98
CA GLY A 150 8.99 9.37 5.68
C GLY A 150 7.70 8.54 5.52
N GLY A 151 6.97 8.25 6.60
CA GLY A 151 5.60 7.71 6.54
C GLY A 151 4.60 8.76 6.07
N GLY A 152 3.51 8.33 5.43
CA GLY A 152 2.47 9.23 4.91
C GLY A 152 1.29 8.50 4.31
N SER A 153 0.46 9.20 3.53
CA SER A 153 -0.74 8.66 2.90
C SER A 153 -0.50 8.06 1.50
N VAL A 154 0.71 8.17 0.95
CA VAL A 154 0.94 7.94 -0.48
C VAL A 154 1.49 6.54 -0.73
N GLN A 155 0.77 5.76 -1.52
CA GLN A 155 1.10 4.35 -1.76
C GLN A 155 2.22 4.17 -2.80
N ILE A 156 3.17 3.29 -2.49
CA ILE A 156 4.09 2.64 -3.43
C ILE A 156 3.75 1.15 -3.45
N GLY A 157 3.21 0.66 -4.57
CA GLY A 157 2.90 -0.75 -4.78
C GLY A 157 4.08 -1.53 -5.37
N PHE A 158 4.25 -2.78 -4.93
CA PHE A 158 5.22 -3.74 -5.46
C PHE A 158 4.70 -5.19 -5.32
N SER A 159 5.34 -6.13 -6.01
CA SER A 159 4.94 -7.55 -6.03
C SER A 159 6.13 -8.44 -5.64
N PRO A 160 6.36 -8.66 -4.33
CA PRO A 160 7.37 -9.60 -3.83
C PRO A 160 6.98 -11.06 -4.06
N THR A 161 7.97 -11.95 -4.03
CA THR A 161 7.72 -13.40 -3.94
C THR A 161 7.26 -13.77 -2.52
N PRO A 162 6.54 -14.88 -2.31
CA PRO A 162 6.12 -15.30 -0.96
C PRO A 162 7.29 -15.48 0.02
N GLU A 163 8.45 -15.93 -0.48
CA GLU A 163 9.69 -16.02 0.30
C GLU A 163 10.20 -14.64 0.74
N GLN A 164 10.18 -13.65 -0.17
CA GLN A 164 10.55 -12.27 0.15
C GLN A 164 9.55 -11.63 1.11
N GLU A 165 8.26 -11.97 1.02
CA GLU A 165 7.25 -11.52 2.00
C GLU A 165 7.54 -12.06 3.40
N SER A 166 7.86 -13.35 3.51
CA SER A 166 8.24 -13.98 4.79
C SER A 166 9.46 -13.31 5.42
N VAL A 167 10.49 -12.97 4.63
CA VAL A 167 11.69 -12.24 5.11
C VAL A 167 11.36 -10.80 5.52
N LEU A 168 10.50 -10.10 4.78
CA LEU A 168 10.04 -8.76 5.17
C LEU A 168 9.21 -8.80 6.46
N ASP A 169 8.43 -9.85 6.68
CA ASP A 169 7.62 -10.02 7.87
C ASP A 169 8.47 -10.44 9.09
N SER A 170 9.49 -11.28 8.93
CA SER A 170 10.43 -11.61 10.01
C SER A 170 11.21 -10.37 10.47
N ILE A 171 11.76 -9.59 9.53
CA ILE A 171 12.43 -8.31 9.84
C ILE A 171 11.46 -7.35 10.55
N GLY A 172 10.19 -7.30 10.11
CA GLY A 172 9.15 -6.53 10.79
C GLY A 172 8.93 -6.97 12.24
N GLN A 173 8.83 -8.28 12.48
CA GLN A 173 8.62 -8.88 13.80
C GLN A 173 9.83 -8.66 14.73
N ASP A 174 11.06 -8.82 14.24
CA ASP A 174 12.30 -8.56 14.99
C ASP A 174 12.40 -7.09 15.45
N LEU A 175 11.85 -6.17 14.64
CA LEU A 175 11.74 -4.75 14.96
C LEU A 175 10.52 -4.39 15.83
N GLY A 176 9.61 -5.33 16.10
CA GLY A 176 8.37 -5.12 16.86
C GLY A 176 7.21 -4.50 16.07
N PHE A 177 7.24 -4.54 14.73
CA PHE A 177 6.22 -3.94 13.86
C PHE A 177 5.42 -4.97 13.07
N THR A 178 4.10 -5.01 13.29
CA THR A 178 3.15 -5.78 12.46
C THR A 178 2.98 -5.22 11.05
N THR A 179 3.20 -3.91 10.85
CA THR A 179 2.91 -3.22 9.58
C THR A 179 4.20 -2.86 8.84
N ARG A 180 4.41 -3.49 7.67
CA ARG A 180 5.58 -3.24 6.78
C ARG A 180 5.84 -1.75 6.50
N SER A 181 4.79 -0.94 6.35
CA SER A 181 4.92 0.50 6.07
C SER A 181 5.63 1.28 7.18
N THR A 182 5.46 0.87 8.44
CA THR A 182 5.97 1.61 9.61
C THR A 182 7.49 1.70 9.63
N TRP A 183 8.18 0.64 9.19
CA TRP A 183 9.63 0.57 9.19
C TRP A 183 10.26 0.75 7.79
N ILE A 184 9.60 0.30 6.72
CA ILE A 184 10.14 0.48 5.35
C ILE A 184 10.15 1.97 4.95
N ALA A 185 9.16 2.76 5.35
CA ALA A 185 9.09 4.17 4.97
C ALA A 185 10.25 5.04 5.52
N PRO A 186 10.66 4.91 6.81
CA PRO A 186 11.91 5.49 7.33
C PRO A 186 13.17 5.03 6.60
N VAL A 187 13.28 3.74 6.27
CA VAL A 187 14.44 3.18 5.56
C VAL A 187 14.55 3.79 4.16
N LEU A 188 13.44 3.93 3.44
CA LEU A 188 13.39 4.64 2.16
C LEU A 188 13.77 6.12 2.31
N ASN A 189 13.26 6.83 3.33
CA ASN A 189 13.65 8.23 3.61
C ASN A 189 15.16 8.39 3.87
N ALA A 190 15.77 7.42 4.56
CA ALA A 190 17.18 7.43 4.91
C ALA A 190 18.11 7.04 3.75
N PHE A 191 17.67 6.10 2.89
CA PHE A 191 18.40 5.57 1.73
C PHE A 191 18.34 6.49 0.51
N LEU A 192 17.19 7.08 0.22
CA LEU A 192 16.98 7.84 -1.02
C LEU A 192 17.73 9.19 -1.01
N PRO A 193 18.45 9.54 -2.10
CA PRO A 193 19.22 10.78 -2.17
C PRO A 193 18.31 12.03 -2.22
N GLY A 194 18.82 13.15 -1.69
CA GLY A 194 18.12 14.43 -1.67
C GLY A 194 17.86 14.96 -0.25
N ARG A 195 17.03 16.00 -0.14
CA ARG A 195 16.59 16.51 1.17
C ARG A 195 15.67 15.47 1.83
N LYS A 196 16.02 15.07 3.05
CA LYS A 196 15.24 14.14 3.87
C LYS A 196 14.06 14.86 4.51
N ASP A 197 13.03 14.09 4.84
CA ASP A 197 11.91 14.58 5.63
C ASP A 197 12.38 14.78 7.08
N THR A 198 12.00 15.90 7.69
CA THR A 198 12.38 16.38 9.04
C THR A 198 11.15 16.75 9.84
#